data_AF-A0AAV5KVZ2-F1
#
_entry.id   AF-A0AAV5KVZ2-F1
#
_cell.length_a   1.000
_cell.length_b   1.000
_cell.length_c   1.000
_cell.angle_alpha   90.00
_cell.angle_beta   90.00
_cell.angle_gamma   90.00
#
_symmetry.space_group_name_H-M   'P 1'
#
loop_
_entity.id
_entity.type
_entity.pdbx_description
1 polymer ?
#
loop_
_entity_poly.entity_id
_entity_poly.type
_entity_poly.pdbx_seq_one_letter_code
_entity_poly.pdbx_strand_id
1 'polypeptide(L)'
;MCAFGFDFDFDFEMRAAKLPIRSLLRSVVLVLLATTSFGVNVTYDHRAIVIDGKRRVLVSGSIHYPRSTPDMWPDLIQKSKDGGLDVIETYVFWNLHEPVRNKINTCNGFYCDQFTPNSNTKPKMWTENWSGWFLYFGGATPYRPVEDLAFAVARFYQRGGTFQNYYMYHGGTNFGRTTGGPFIATSYDYDAPIDEYGIPRQPKWGHLKDVHKAIKLCEKALVATDPTFTSLGPNLEATVYKTGSGLCAAFLANVGTSDVTVNFSGNSYCLPAWSVSILPDCKNVVLNTAKINSMTMIPSLSHQALNVDADSTEAIGSGWSWINEPVGAGITGPVKLKGSKNGNSVDLSSQQWTYQIGLKGEDSGLSTGSSSQWVSQPDLPKNQPLIWYKTKFDAPAGNDPVALDFTGMGKGEAWINGQSIGRYWPTYISPKSGCTDSCNYRADYNPDKCKKNCGKPSQELYHVPRSWLQPSGNTLVLFEEIGGDPTQLAFATKQTGSLCSHVSESHPSPVDMWGSESKTGTKPGPTLSLACPFPDQAISSIKFASFGTPSGTCGGFSHGKCSSPKALSILQKACIGSKSCSIAVSTGTFGDPCRGVIKSLAVEASCT
;
A
#
# COMPACT_ATOMS: atom_id res chain seq x y z
N MET A 1 20.51 -24.40 0.51
CA MET A 1 19.74 -23.92 -0.65
C MET A 1 20.68 -24.02 -1.84
N CYS A 2 20.55 -25.10 -2.61
CA CYS A 2 21.45 -25.40 -3.73
C CYS A 2 21.06 -24.55 -4.95
N ALA A 3 22.07 -23.95 -5.56
CA ALA A 3 21.97 -23.12 -6.75
C ALA A 3 21.85 -23.99 -8.01
N PHE A 4 20.93 -23.62 -8.89
CA PHE A 4 21.05 -23.91 -10.32
C PHE A 4 20.97 -22.57 -11.05
N GLY A 5 22.01 -22.28 -11.84
CA GLY A 5 22.16 -21.04 -12.57
C GLY A 5 21.22 -20.97 -13.76
N PHE A 6 20.75 -19.76 -14.05
CA PHE A 6 20.19 -19.41 -15.35
C PHE A 6 21.14 -18.40 -15.98
N ASP A 7 21.83 -18.80 -17.05
CA ASP A 7 22.48 -17.89 -17.98
C ASP A 7 21.38 -17.11 -18.72
N PHE A 8 21.48 -15.79 -18.71
CA PHE A 8 20.78 -14.93 -19.65
C PHE A 8 21.80 -14.45 -20.68
N ASP A 9 21.84 -15.12 -21.84
CA ASP A 9 22.52 -14.61 -23.03
C ASP A 9 21.69 -13.45 -23.59
N PHE A 10 22.23 -12.24 -23.52
CA PHE A 10 21.78 -11.11 -24.31
C PHE A 10 22.64 -11.04 -25.58
N ASP A 11 22.23 -11.71 -26.64
CA ASP A 11 22.80 -11.52 -27.98
C ASP A 11 22.24 -10.23 -28.58
N PHE A 12 23.08 -9.19 -28.66
CA PHE A 12 22.78 -7.93 -29.34
C PHE A 12 23.45 -7.95 -30.73
N GLU A 13 22.76 -8.48 -31.74
CA GLU A 13 23.25 -8.48 -33.13
C GLU A 13 22.97 -7.11 -33.79
N MET A 14 23.95 -6.19 -33.75
CA MET A 14 23.89 -4.96 -34.56
C MET A 14 24.18 -5.26 -36.04
N ARG A 15 23.16 -5.21 -36.90
CA ARG A 15 23.36 -5.16 -38.36
C ARG A 15 23.71 -3.73 -38.80
N ALA A 16 24.95 -3.53 -39.24
CA ALA A 16 25.42 -2.28 -39.81
C ALA A 16 24.91 -2.08 -41.25
N ALA A 17 24.07 -1.07 -41.48
CA ALA A 17 23.75 -0.56 -42.81
C ALA A 17 24.72 0.58 -43.19
N LYS A 18 25.39 0.48 -44.34
CA LYS A 18 26.28 1.52 -44.87
C LYS A 18 25.47 2.66 -45.51
N LEU A 19 25.70 3.91 -45.10
CA LEU A 19 25.22 5.15 -45.74
C LEU A 19 26.39 6.14 -45.96
N PRO A 20 26.35 7.00 -47.00
CA PRO A 20 27.53 7.64 -47.60
C PRO A 20 27.99 8.96 -46.94
N ILE A 21 29.26 9.30 -47.22
CA ILE A 21 30.21 10.20 -46.52
C ILE A 21 29.91 11.72 -46.65
N ARG A 22 28.65 12.17 -46.73
CA ARG A 22 28.34 13.63 -46.78
C ARG A 22 27.54 14.19 -45.59
N SER A 23 27.29 13.39 -44.55
CA SER A 23 26.62 13.82 -43.31
C SER A 23 27.59 14.21 -42.16
N LEU A 24 28.91 14.01 -42.35
CA LEU A 24 29.85 13.98 -41.23
C LEU A 24 30.13 15.32 -40.52
N LEU A 25 29.81 16.48 -41.12
CA LEU A 25 30.09 17.78 -40.47
C LEU A 25 28.93 18.36 -39.63
N ARG A 26 27.68 17.90 -39.81
CA ARG A 26 26.56 18.33 -38.92
C ARG A 26 26.42 17.45 -37.69
N SER A 27 26.86 16.20 -37.74
CA SER A 27 26.83 15.27 -36.60
C SER A 27 27.93 15.55 -35.57
N VAL A 28 29.09 16.11 -35.97
CA VAL A 28 30.18 16.41 -35.03
C VAL A 28 29.85 17.59 -34.11
N VAL A 29 29.09 18.58 -34.57
CA VAL A 29 28.64 19.71 -33.73
C VAL A 29 27.53 19.28 -32.76
N LEU A 30 26.66 18.33 -33.15
CA LEU A 30 25.62 17.79 -32.25
C LEU A 30 26.18 16.82 -31.20
N VAL A 31 27.25 16.08 -31.54
CA VAL A 31 27.94 15.18 -30.59
C VAL A 31 28.81 15.96 -29.60
N LEU A 32 29.36 17.11 -29.98
CA LEU A 32 30.12 17.98 -29.07
C LEU A 32 29.24 18.78 -28.07
N LEU A 33 27.92 18.83 -28.29
CA LEU A 33 26.95 19.48 -27.39
C LEU A 33 26.17 18.50 -26.49
N ALA A 34 26.46 17.19 -26.58
CA ALA A 34 25.66 16.15 -25.93
C ALA A 34 26.47 15.10 -25.16
N THR A 35 27.52 15.50 -24.42
CA THR A 35 28.09 14.67 -23.33
C THR A 35 28.71 15.52 -22.22
N THR A 36 27.96 16.45 -21.63
CA THR A 36 28.21 16.77 -20.21
C THR A 36 27.43 15.76 -19.39
N SER A 37 28.06 14.64 -19.07
CA SER A 37 27.58 13.80 -17.97
C SER A 37 27.70 14.63 -16.70
N PHE A 38 26.61 15.27 -16.28
CA PHE A 38 26.52 15.84 -14.95
C PHE A 38 26.43 14.66 -13.98
N GLY A 39 27.58 14.20 -13.48
CA GLY A 39 27.59 13.27 -12.37
C GLY A 39 26.92 13.94 -11.17
N VAL A 40 25.79 13.39 -10.71
CA VAL A 40 25.16 13.82 -9.46
C VAL A 40 26.12 13.48 -8.32
N ASN A 41 26.56 14.48 -7.56
CA ASN A 41 27.44 14.25 -6.43
C ASN A 41 26.61 13.97 -5.18
N VAL A 42 26.67 12.74 -4.66
CA VAL A 42 25.96 12.32 -3.45
C VAL A 42 26.95 12.02 -2.34
N THR A 43 26.88 12.80 -1.27
CA THR A 43 27.64 12.58 -0.02
C THR A 43 26.68 12.65 1.17
N TYR A 44 27.22 12.65 2.40
CA TYR A 44 26.44 12.89 3.61
C TYR A 44 27.31 13.57 4.67
N ASP A 45 26.67 14.14 5.67
CA ASP A 45 27.31 14.59 6.90
C ASP A 45 26.46 14.20 8.14
N HIS A 46 26.79 14.75 9.32
CA HIS A 46 26.08 14.46 10.55
C HIS A 46 24.57 14.76 10.49
N ARG A 47 24.13 15.64 9.59
CA ARG A 47 22.76 16.14 9.53
C ARG A 47 21.96 15.39 8.47
N ALA A 48 22.46 15.31 7.24
CA ALA A 48 21.67 14.84 6.11
C ALA A 48 22.51 14.23 4.97
N ILE A 49 21.81 13.56 4.05
CA ILE A 49 22.33 13.30 2.70
C ILE A 49 22.48 14.65 1.98
N VAL A 50 23.58 14.79 1.24
CA VAL A 50 23.95 15.99 0.48
C VAL A 50 23.96 15.62 -1.00
N ILE A 51 23.09 16.25 -1.78
CA ILE A 51 22.97 16.07 -3.23
C ILE A 51 23.36 17.38 -3.90
N ASP A 52 24.39 17.35 -4.74
CA ASP A 52 24.95 18.52 -5.43
C ASP A 52 25.27 19.68 -4.46
N GLY A 53 25.92 19.32 -3.34
CA GLY A 53 26.32 20.26 -2.30
C GLY A 53 25.17 20.78 -1.40
N LYS A 54 23.93 20.29 -1.59
CA LYS A 54 22.77 20.71 -0.80
C LYS A 54 22.26 19.57 0.08
N ARG A 55 22.22 19.80 1.38
CA ARG A 55 21.53 18.92 2.33
C ARG A 55 20.05 18.81 1.96
N ARG A 56 19.48 17.61 2.06
CA ARG A 56 18.07 17.34 1.74
C ARG A 56 17.38 16.59 2.87
N VAL A 57 16.11 16.91 3.09
CA VAL A 57 15.20 16.03 3.82
C VAL A 57 14.49 15.17 2.79
N LEU A 58 14.73 13.86 2.77
CA LEU A 58 14.26 12.95 1.74
C LEU A 58 13.11 12.08 2.26
N VAL A 59 11.98 12.12 1.54
CA VAL A 59 10.86 11.20 1.73
C VAL A 59 10.94 10.13 0.65
N SER A 60 10.96 8.87 1.05
CA SER A 60 11.14 7.71 0.17
C SER A 60 9.97 6.74 0.32
N GLY A 61 9.76 5.88 -0.68
CA GLY A 61 8.79 4.80 -0.61
C GLY A 61 9.23 3.58 -1.41
N SER A 62 9.03 2.40 -0.84
CA SER A 62 9.38 1.14 -1.50
C SER A 62 8.35 0.75 -2.57
N ILE A 63 8.86 0.44 -3.76
CA ILE A 63 8.12 -0.19 -4.87
C ILE A 63 9.00 -1.31 -5.42
N HIS A 64 8.54 -2.56 -5.32
CA HIS A 64 9.27 -3.70 -5.86
C HIS A 64 8.85 -3.96 -7.30
N TYR A 65 9.76 -3.75 -8.25
CA TYR A 65 9.47 -3.87 -9.67
C TYR A 65 8.89 -5.24 -10.09
N PRO A 66 9.24 -6.40 -9.48
CA PRO A 66 8.62 -7.68 -9.85
C PRO A 66 7.21 -7.90 -9.29
N ARG A 67 6.72 -7.02 -8.40
CA ARG A 67 5.39 -7.13 -7.77
C ARG A 67 4.31 -6.31 -8.48
N SER A 68 4.64 -5.71 -9.61
CA SER A 68 3.74 -4.97 -10.49
C SER A 68 4.20 -5.15 -11.94
N THR A 69 3.34 -4.92 -12.91
CA THR A 69 3.73 -5.06 -14.32
C THR A 69 4.44 -3.80 -14.84
N PRO A 70 5.28 -3.90 -15.89
CA PRO A 70 5.89 -2.74 -16.54
C PRO A 70 4.89 -1.64 -16.94
N ASP A 71 3.66 -2.02 -17.33
CA ASP A 71 2.59 -1.06 -17.66
C ASP A 71 2.11 -0.26 -16.45
N MET A 72 2.19 -0.82 -15.24
CA MET A 72 1.80 -0.13 -14.01
C MET A 72 2.89 0.85 -13.53
N TRP A 73 4.18 0.58 -13.81
CA TRP A 73 5.29 1.33 -13.21
C TRP A 73 5.21 2.85 -13.42
N PRO A 74 4.92 3.39 -14.62
CA PRO A 74 4.84 4.85 -14.80
C PRO A 74 3.76 5.49 -13.92
N ASP A 75 2.59 4.86 -13.82
CA ASP A 75 1.47 5.33 -13.02
C ASP A 75 1.76 5.23 -11.51
N LEU A 76 2.38 4.13 -11.06
CA LEU A 76 2.82 3.96 -9.67
C LEU A 76 3.84 5.04 -9.28
N ILE A 77 4.84 5.29 -10.12
CA ILE A 77 5.87 6.32 -9.88
C ILE A 77 5.24 7.72 -9.91
N GLN A 78 4.30 7.98 -10.82
CA GLN A 78 3.60 9.25 -10.89
C GLN A 78 2.77 9.49 -9.62
N LYS A 79 2.01 8.50 -9.15
CA LYS A 79 1.25 8.57 -7.88
C LYS A 79 2.16 8.73 -6.67
N SER A 80 3.35 8.13 -6.67
CA SER A 80 4.38 8.36 -5.65
C SER A 80 4.90 9.79 -5.64
N LYS A 81 5.19 10.34 -6.82
CA LYS A 81 5.63 11.73 -6.99
C LYS A 81 4.53 12.71 -6.56
N ASP A 82 3.29 12.47 -6.99
CA ASP A 82 2.13 13.28 -6.61
C ASP A 82 1.79 13.16 -5.12
N GLY A 83 2.17 12.03 -4.51
CA GLY A 83 2.14 11.79 -3.08
C GLY A 83 3.25 12.51 -2.30
N GLY A 84 4.22 13.13 -2.98
CA GLY A 84 5.30 13.92 -2.38
C GLY A 84 6.58 13.14 -2.06
N LEU A 85 6.78 11.96 -2.66
CA LEU A 85 8.06 11.25 -2.54
C LEU A 85 9.16 11.91 -3.37
N ASP A 86 10.37 11.97 -2.81
CA ASP A 86 11.60 12.37 -3.50
C ASP A 86 12.34 11.15 -4.09
N VAL A 87 12.16 9.97 -3.49
CA VAL A 87 12.95 8.75 -3.77
C VAL A 87 12.02 7.53 -3.87
N ILE A 88 12.34 6.62 -4.79
CA ILE A 88 11.80 5.26 -4.81
C ILE A 88 12.89 4.31 -4.32
N GLU A 89 12.55 3.49 -3.33
CA GLU A 89 13.41 2.42 -2.84
C GLU A 89 12.98 1.09 -3.46
N THR A 90 13.94 0.24 -3.82
CA THR A 90 13.64 -1.10 -4.31
C THR A 90 14.75 -2.07 -3.92
N TYR A 91 14.38 -3.29 -3.55
CA TYR A 91 15.36 -4.33 -3.32
C TYR A 91 15.99 -4.81 -4.64
N VAL A 92 17.30 -5.02 -4.59
CA VAL A 92 18.06 -5.86 -5.54
C VAL A 92 18.71 -6.95 -4.69
N PHE A 93 18.74 -8.20 -5.16
CA PHE A 93 19.19 -9.37 -4.37
C PHE A 93 20.60 -9.15 -3.78
N TRP A 94 20.62 -8.81 -2.49
CA TRP A 94 21.78 -8.28 -1.76
C TRP A 94 22.96 -9.24 -1.74
N ASN A 95 22.69 -10.54 -1.59
CA ASN A 95 23.70 -11.60 -1.48
C ASN A 95 24.69 -11.65 -2.65
N LEU A 96 24.35 -11.07 -3.81
CA LEU A 96 25.24 -10.95 -4.96
C LEU A 96 26.08 -9.65 -4.98
N HIS A 97 25.63 -8.59 -4.30
CA HIS A 97 26.12 -7.22 -4.55
C HIS A 97 26.87 -6.57 -3.37
N GLU A 98 26.77 -7.10 -2.15
CA GLU A 98 27.57 -6.60 -1.01
C GLU A 98 28.21 -7.77 -0.22
N PRO A 99 29.37 -8.26 -0.67
CA PRO A 99 30.11 -9.32 0.01
C PRO A 99 30.84 -8.86 1.30
N VAL A 100 30.87 -7.55 1.62
CA VAL A 100 31.59 -6.99 2.78
C VAL A 100 30.74 -5.96 3.55
N ARG A 101 30.63 -6.15 4.86
CA ARG A 101 29.84 -5.39 5.84
C ARG A 101 30.47 -4.02 6.15
N ASN A 102 29.86 -2.89 5.74
CA ASN A 102 29.89 -1.55 6.40
C ASN A 102 29.62 -0.36 5.43
N LYS A 103 28.36 -0.01 5.11
CA LYS A 103 28.05 1.36 4.62
C LYS A 103 26.67 1.83 5.09
N ILE A 104 26.66 2.69 6.12
CA ILE A 104 25.48 3.33 6.75
C ILE A 104 24.58 2.34 7.53
N ASN A 105 24.48 2.53 8.86
CA ASN A 105 23.50 1.82 9.65
C ASN A 105 22.18 2.61 9.64
N THR A 106 21.08 1.90 9.38
CA THR A 106 19.74 2.47 9.29
C THR A 106 18.80 1.74 10.24
N CYS A 107 17.62 2.30 10.46
CA CYS A 107 16.59 1.67 11.28
C CYS A 107 15.49 1.06 10.40
N ASN A 108 14.96 -0.08 10.81
CA ASN A 108 13.78 -0.75 10.26
C ASN A 108 12.81 -1.03 11.42
N GLY A 109 11.54 -0.68 11.26
CA GLY A 109 10.56 -0.78 12.35
C GLY A 109 9.29 0.03 12.14
N PHE A 110 8.34 -0.07 13.08
CA PHE A 110 7.16 0.80 13.14
C PHE A 110 7.49 2.22 13.64
N TYR A 111 8.50 2.33 14.50
CA TYR A 111 8.98 3.58 15.09
C TYR A 111 10.51 3.57 15.14
N CYS A 112 11.13 4.62 14.59
CA CYS A 112 12.59 4.81 14.59
C CYS A 112 12.98 6.20 15.10
N ASP A 113 12.07 6.88 15.81
CA ASP A 113 12.30 8.22 16.35
C ASP A 113 13.39 8.26 17.44
N GLN A 114 13.64 7.14 18.13
CA GLN A 114 14.73 7.01 19.12
C GLN A 114 16.05 6.47 18.55
N PHE A 115 16.06 6.01 17.28
CA PHE A 115 17.28 5.48 16.67
C PHE A 115 18.36 6.56 16.56
N THR A 116 19.61 6.16 16.82
CA THR A 116 20.81 7.00 16.64
C THR A 116 21.81 6.25 15.74
N PRO A 117 22.40 6.91 14.73
CA PRO A 117 23.46 6.31 13.91
C PRO A 117 24.65 5.85 14.77
N ASN A 118 25.44 4.90 14.25
CA ASN A 118 26.61 4.39 14.97
C ASN A 118 27.81 5.37 14.97
N SER A 119 27.63 6.57 14.43
CA SER A 119 28.60 7.66 14.44
C SER A 119 27.88 9.00 14.30
N ASN A 120 28.32 10.01 15.05
CA ASN A 120 27.83 11.38 14.97
C ASN A 120 28.18 12.09 13.64
N THR A 121 28.91 11.43 12.73
CA THR A 121 29.21 11.96 11.38
C THR A 121 28.23 11.46 10.31
N LYS A 122 27.28 10.60 10.69
CA LYS A 122 26.31 9.98 9.78
C LYS A 122 24.91 10.55 10.02
N PRO A 123 24.10 10.69 8.97
CA PRO A 123 22.73 11.16 9.11
C PRO A 123 21.85 10.08 9.72
N LYS A 124 20.76 10.50 10.35
CA LYS A 124 19.72 9.60 10.88
C LYS A 124 18.75 9.19 9.77
N MET A 125 18.73 7.90 9.47
CA MET A 125 17.98 7.32 8.35
C MET A 125 17.09 6.16 8.79
N TRP A 126 15.87 6.11 8.26
CA TRP A 126 14.88 5.07 8.48
C TRP A 126 14.52 4.42 7.13
N THR A 127 15.04 3.23 6.88
CA THR A 127 14.92 2.52 5.59
C THR A 127 13.67 1.66 5.49
N GLU A 128 13.08 1.24 6.60
CA GLU A 128 11.78 0.55 6.55
C GLU A 128 10.82 1.07 7.62
N ASN A 129 10.04 2.10 7.27
CA ASN A 129 8.86 2.47 8.03
C ASN A 129 7.68 1.60 7.59
N TRP A 130 7.36 0.60 8.40
CA TRP A 130 6.35 -0.38 8.02
C TRP A 130 4.96 0.25 7.93
N SER A 131 4.42 0.40 6.72
CA SER A 131 3.15 1.07 6.45
C SER A 131 1.92 0.26 6.89
N GLY A 132 2.15 -1.01 7.23
CA GLY A 132 1.21 -2.05 7.61
C GLY A 132 2.00 -3.33 7.84
N TRP A 133 1.49 -4.46 7.37
CA TRP A 133 2.21 -5.73 7.45
C TRP A 133 1.78 -6.66 6.32
N PHE A 134 2.60 -7.68 6.02
CA PHE A 134 2.28 -8.64 4.98
C PHE A 134 1.20 -9.63 5.44
N LEU A 135 0.47 -10.17 4.45
CA LEU A 135 -0.57 -11.16 4.66
C LEU A 135 0.01 -12.57 4.55
N TYR A 136 -0.42 -13.45 5.45
CA TYR A 136 -0.15 -14.89 5.38
C TYR A 136 -1.42 -15.62 4.93
N PHE A 137 -1.26 -16.72 4.19
CA PHE A 137 -2.35 -17.68 4.05
C PHE A 137 -2.77 -18.20 5.44
N GLY A 138 -4.07 -18.17 5.71
CA GLY A 138 -4.64 -18.44 7.04
C GLY A 138 -4.54 -17.28 8.04
N GLY A 139 -3.98 -16.12 7.66
CA GLY A 139 -3.93 -14.92 8.49
C GLY A 139 -5.15 -14.00 8.29
N ALA A 140 -5.52 -13.25 9.34
CA ALA A 140 -6.42 -12.10 9.18
C ALA A 140 -5.63 -10.90 8.61
N THR A 141 -6.28 -10.04 7.83
CA THR A 141 -5.59 -8.95 7.12
C THR A 141 -5.14 -7.86 8.11
N PRO A 142 -3.83 -7.66 8.32
CA PRO A 142 -3.33 -6.59 9.17
C PRO A 142 -3.47 -5.23 8.45
N TYR A 143 -3.69 -4.16 9.22
CA TYR A 143 -3.68 -2.79 8.70
C TYR A 143 -3.09 -1.84 9.74
N ARG A 144 -2.55 -0.68 9.32
CA ARG A 144 -1.99 0.33 10.24
C ARG A 144 -2.74 1.65 10.05
N PRO A 145 -3.37 2.19 11.11
CA PRO A 145 -4.04 3.50 11.06
C PRO A 145 -3.09 4.58 10.55
N VAL A 146 -3.58 5.47 9.69
CA VAL A 146 -2.71 6.48 9.08
C VAL A 146 -2.25 7.52 10.10
N GLU A 147 -3.05 7.81 11.12
CA GLU A 147 -2.71 8.72 12.20
C GLU A 147 -1.46 8.27 12.95
N ASP A 148 -1.35 6.96 13.20
CA ASP A 148 -0.17 6.35 13.82
C ASP A 148 1.06 6.39 12.89
N LEU A 149 0.87 6.05 11.62
CA LEU A 149 1.95 6.11 10.63
C LEU A 149 2.47 7.55 10.45
N ALA A 150 1.56 8.52 10.38
CA ALA A 150 1.86 9.95 10.32
C ALA A 150 2.55 10.45 11.60
N PHE A 151 2.08 10.00 12.78
CA PHE A 151 2.72 10.26 14.06
C PHE A 151 4.17 9.77 14.04
N ALA A 152 4.41 8.52 13.65
CA ALA A 152 5.76 7.94 13.63
C ALA A 152 6.71 8.71 12.69
N VAL A 153 6.22 9.11 11.50
CA VAL A 153 6.97 9.93 10.53
C VAL A 153 7.29 11.32 11.10
N ALA A 154 6.28 12.03 11.63
CA ALA A 154 6.48 13.36 12.20
C ALA A 154 7.43 13.32 13.41
N ARG A 155 7.33 12.28 14.26
CA ARG A 155 8.25 12.01 15.37
C ARG A 155 9.69 11.80 14.91
N PHE A 156 9.89 11.05 13.82
CA PHE A 156 11.21 10.81 13.26
C PHE A 156 11.89 12.11 12.81
N TYR A 157 11.18 12.95 12.04
CA TYR A 157 11.70 14.26 11.61
C TYR A 157 11.81 15.26 12.77
N GLN A 158 10.89 15.21 13.74
CA GLN A 158 11.00 15.97 14.99
C GLN A 158 12.35 15.67 15.67
N ARG A 159 12.75 14.39 15.74
CA ARG A 159 13.95 13.92 16.44
C ARG A 159 15.18 13.79 15.54
N GLY A 160 15.33 14.71 14.60
CA GLY A 160 16.54 14.84 13.80
C GLY A 160 16.68 13.87 12.63
N GLY A 161 15.65 13.10 12.27
CA GLY A 161 15.67 12.27 11.07
C GLY A 161 15.70 13.12 9.79
N THR A 162 16.36 12.63 8.74
CA THR A 162 16.45 13.34 7.44
C THR A 162 16.23 12.46 6.21
N PHE A 163 16.09 11.14 6.39
CA PHE A 163 15.65 10.20 5.36
C PHE A 163 14.68 9.20 5.97
N GLN A 164 13.46 9.11 5.43
CA GLN A 164 12.48 8.09 5.83
C GLN A 164 11.88 7.42 4.59
N ASN A 165 11.84 6.09 4.60
CA ASN A 165 11.26 5.27 3.54
C ASN A 165 10.03 4.51 4.03
N TYR A 166 8.92 4.55 3.28
CA TYR A 166 7.74 3.71 3.55
C TYR A 166 7.93 2.32 2.98
N TYR A 167 7.92 1.31 3.85
CA TYR A 167 7.92 -0.10 3.46
C TYR A 167 6.53 -0.70 3.76
N MET A 168 5.60 -0.81 2.82
CA MET A 168 5.70 -0.51 1.39
C MET A 168 4.99 0.80 1.05
N TYR A 169 5.40 1.46 -0.03
CA TYR A 169 4.59 2.53 -0.62
C TYR A 169 3.59 1.99 -1.64
N HIS A 170 4.04 1.02 -2.45
CA HIS A 170 3.20 0.09 -3.19
C HIS A 170 3.71 -1.33 -2.94
N GLY A 171 2.85 -2.18 -2.36
CA GLY A 171 3.22 -3.56 -2.03
C GLY A 171 3.09 -4.51 -3.22
N GLY A 172 1.96 -4.46 -3.93
CA GLY A 172 1.71 -5.22 -5.16
C GLY A 172 1.34 -6.69 -4.93
N THR A 173 1.69 -7.54 -5.88
CA THR A 173 1.29 -8.96 -5.93
C THR A 173 2.53 -9.85 -6.08
N ASN A 174 2.57 -10.96 -5.33
CA ASN A 174 3.56 -12.03 -5.51
C ASN A 174 3.14 -12.93 -6.70
N PHE A 175 3.34 -12.46 -7.92
CA PHE A 175 3.04 -13.24 -9.13
C PHE A 175 3.89 -14.52 -9.22
N GLY A 176 3.38 -15.50 -9.97
CA GLY A 176 4.07 -16.78 -10.14
C GLY A 176 4.20 -17.57 -8.84
N ARG A 177 5.21 -18.43 -8.82
CA ARG A 177 5.48 -19.36 -7.72
C ARG A 177 6.88 -19.22 -7.11
N THR A 178 7.59 -18.15 -7.43
CA THR A 178 8.97 -17.87 -6.97
C THR A 178 9.13 -16.52 -6.28
N THR A 179 8.07 -15.70 -6.21
CA THR A 179 8.12 -14.34 -5.64
C THR A 179 7.78 -14.31 -4.14
N GLY A 180 6.78 -15.11 -3.71
CA GLY A 180 6.31 -15.14 -2.33
C GLY A 180 7.21 -15.95 -1.40
N GLY A 181 7.39 -15.46 -0.17
CA GLY A 181 8.04 -16.22 0.91
C GLY A 181 7.16 -17.34 1.48
N PRO A 182 7.67 -18.11 2.47
CA PRO A 182 6.91 -19.18 3.12
C PRO A 182 5.57 -18.68 3.68
N PHE A 183 4.47 -19.32 3.26
CA PHE A 183 3.09 -18.98 3.64
C PHE A 183 2.64 -17.53 3.37
N ILE A 184 3.46 -16.70 2.72
CA ILE A 184 3.03 -15.37 2.30
C ILE A 184 1.95 -15.52 1.24
N ALA A 185 0.85 -14.80 1.44
CA ALA A 185 -0.24 -14.79 0.48
C ALA A 185 0.22 -14.24 -0.88
N THR A 186 -0.59 -14.47 -1.92
CA THR A 186 -0.32 -13.92 -3.25
C THR A 186 -0.44 -12.39 -3.24
N SER A 187 -1.38 -11.84 -2.49
CA SER A 187 -1.44 -10.41 -2.21
C SER A 187 -0.25 -9.97 -1.34
N TYR A 188 0.45 -8.92 -1.77
CA TYR A 188 1.43 -8.21 -0.96
C TYR A 188 0.97 -6.76 -0.70
N ASP A 189 -0.34 -6.51 -0.58
CA ASP A 189 -0.93 -5.18 -0.39
C ASP A 189 -0.27 -4.34 0.72
N TYR A 190 0.11 -4.99 1.83
CA TYR A 190 0.82 -4.39 2.96
C TYR A 190 0.07 -3.24 3.67
N ASP A 191 -1.22 -3.05 3.37
CA ASP A 191 -1.96 -1.82 3.70
C ASP A 191 -1.22 -0.56 3.24
N ALA A 192 -0.52 -0.65 2.12
CA ALA A 192 0.33 0.40 1.58
C ALA A 192 -0.50 1.64 1.12
N PRO A 193 0.11 2.83 1.06
CA PRO A 193 -0.51 4.04 0.52
C PRO A 193 -1.05 3.88 -0.90
N ILE A 194 -0.39 3.09 -1.75
CA ILE A 194 -0.95 2.61 -3.02
C ILE A 194 -1.23 1.12 -2.86
N ASP A 195 -2.49 0.72 -3.03
CA ASP A 195 -2.91 -0.66 -2.81
C ASP A 195 -2.31 -1.64 -3.85
N GLU A 196 -2.58 -2.94 -3.65
CA GLU A 196 -2.15 -4.02 -4.56
C GLU A 196 -2.46 -3.75 -6.04
N TYR A 197 -3.55 -3.05 -6.33
CA TYR A 197 -4.06 -2.82 -7.68
C TYR A 197 -3.59 -1.48 -8.27
N GLY A 198 -2.74 -0.74 -7.55
CA GLY A 198 -2.25 0.57 -7.99
C GLY A 198 -3.19 1.73 -7.65
N ILE A 199 -4.24 1.54 -6.83
CA ILE A 199 -5.18 2.59 -6.45
C ILE A 199 -4.67 3.31 -5.19
N PRO A 200 -4.64 4.66 -5.14
CA PRO A 200 -4.36 5.40 -3.92
C PRO A 200 -5.35 5.05 -2.79
N ARG A 201 -4.82 4.52 -1.69
CA ARG A 201 -5.58 4.14 -0.50
C ARG A 201 -5.91 5.38 0.33
N GLN A 202 -7.12 5.89 0.18
CA GLN A 202 -7.60 7.03 0.93
C GLN A 202 -8.24 6.62 2.27
N PRO A 203 -7.97 7.30 3.40
CA PRO A 203 -7.26 8.58 3.50
C PRO A 203 -5.74 8.47 3.64
N LYS A 204 -5.19 7.24 3.66
CA LYS A 204 -3.76 7.00 3.96
C LYS A 204 -2.83 7.79 3.04
N TRP A 205 -2.99 7.64 1.73
CA TRP A 205 -2.16 8.33 0.73
C TRP A 205 -2.26 9.85 0.85
N GLY A 206 -3.48 10.40 0.96
CA GLY A 206 -3.70 11.85 1.04
C GLY A 206 -3.16 12.47 2.32
N HIS A 207 -3.38 11.82 3.48
CA HIS A 207 -2.89 12.34 4.75
C HIS A 207 -1.36 12.31 4.83
N LEU A 208 -0.72 11.25 4.32
CA LEU A 208 0.75 11.21 4.22
C LEU A 208 1.29 12.27 3.24
N LYS A 209 0.61 12.51 2.12
CA LYS A 209 0.95 13.62 1.20
C LYS A 209 0.94 14.97 1.93
N ASP A 210 -0.05 15.22 2.78
CA ASP A 210 -0.10 16.45 3.57
C ASP A 210 1.00 16.50 4.63
N VAL A 211 1.35 15.37 5.26
CA VAL A 211 2.53 15.25 6.15
C VAL A 211 3.80 15.62 5.38
N HIS A 212 4.01 15.10 4.17
CA HIS A 212 5.20 15.40 3.37
C HIS A 212 5.28 16.90 3.07
N LYS A 213 4.19 17.53 2.64
CA LYS A 213 4.14 18.97 2.42
C LYS A 213 4.50 19.75 3.68
N ALA A 214 3.95 19.37 4.84
CA ALA A 214 4.27 20.01 6.11
C ALA A 214 5.76 19.87 6.47
N ILE A 215 6.36 18.69 6.24
CA ILE A 215 7.81 18.47 6.43
C ILE A 215 8.64 19.31 5.45
N LYS A 216 8.21 19.43 4.19
CA LYS A 216 8.90 20.27 3.18
C LYS A 216 8.84 21.76 3.50
N LEU A 217 7.75 22.25 4.09
CA LEU A 217 7.70 23.61 4.63
C LEU A 217 8.75 23.83 5.73
N CYS A 218 9.10 22.79 6.49
CA CYS A 218 10.13 22.83 7.52
C CYS A 218 11.56 22.57 7.01
N GLU A 219 11.75 22.08 5.77
CA GLU A 219 13.04 21.54 5.26
C GLU A 219 14.21 22.51 5.46
N LYS A 220 14.02 23.80 5.17
CA LYS A 220 15.07 24.82 5.33
C LYS A 220 15.59 24.91 6.77
N ALA A 221 14.73 24.80 7.77
CA ALA A 221 15.13 24.81 9.17
C ALA A 221 15.75 23.45 9.57
N LEU A 222 15.14 22.34 9.14
CA LEU A 222 15.56 20.96 9.45
C LEU A 222 17.00 20.63 9.01
N VAL A 223 17.46 21.19 7.89
CA VAL A 223 18.81 20.94 7.36
C VAL A 223 19.86 21.94 7.85
N ALA A 224 19.44 23.10 8.35
CA ALA A 224 20.31 24.21 8.72
C ALA A 224 20.79 24.16 10.17
N THR A 225 20.09 23.46 11.04
CA THR A 225 20.42 23.35 12.48
C THR A 225 20.00 22.02 13.05
N ASP A 226 20.57 21.66 14.20
CA ASP A 226 20.10 20.53 15.00
C ASP A 226 18.86 20.89 15.83
N PRO A 227 18.02 19.89 16.17
CA PRO A 227 16.84 20.10 16.99
C PRO A 227 17.20 20.48 18.43
N THR A 228 16.50 21.47 18.98
CA THR A 228 16.51 21.76 20.43
C THR A 228 15.26 21.20 21.07
N PHE A 229 15.45 20.33 22.07
CA PHE A 229 14.36 19.68 22.78
C PHE A 229 13.91 20.49 24.00
N THR A 230 12.61 20.51 24.27
CA THR A 230 12.03 21.09 25.49
C THR A 230 10.85 20.25 25.95
N SER A 231 10.81 19.91 27.23
CA SER A 231 9.63 19.27 27.83
C SER A 231 8.52 20.29 28.04
N LEU A 232 7.30 19.93 27.65
CA LEU A 232 6.08 20.71 27.93
C LEU A 232 5.25 20.11 29.07
N GLY A 233 5.73 19.01 29.66
CA GLY A 233 5.03 18.22 30.67
C GLY A 233 5.24 16.72 30.45
N PRO A 234 4.66 15.87 31.31
CA PRO A 234 4.73 14.42 31.14
C PRO A 234 4.14 14.00 29.78
N ASN A 235 4.91 13.26 28.98
CA ASN A 235 4.53 12.80 27.64
C ASN A 235 4.27 13.93 26.61
N LEU A 236 4.71 15.16 26.89
CA LEU A 236 4.52 16.32 26.03
C LEU A 236 5.88 16.94 25.67
N GLU A 237 6.13 17.08 24.39
CA GLU A 237 7.45 17.46 23.88
C GLU A 237 7.33 18.58 22.86
N ALA A 238 8.14 19.63 23.02
CA ALA A 238 8.44 20.59 21.97
C ALA A 238 9.83 20.29 21.40
N THR A 239 9.96 20.38 20.09
CA THR A 239 11.27 20.38 19.43
C THR A 239 11.34 21.48 18.41
N VAL A 240 12.39 22.29 18.50
CA VAL A 240 12.54 23.51 17.72
C VAL A 240 13.82 23.45 16.89
N TYR A 241 13.69 23.69 15.60
CA TYR A 241 14.78 23.94 14.66
C TYR A 241 14.82 25.43 14.40
N LYS A 242 15.75 26.15 15.04
CA LYS A 242 15.87 27.60 14.91
C LYS A 242 17.30 28.01 14.57
N THR A 243 17.44 28.81 13.53
CA THR A 243 18.74 29.37 13.13
C THR A 243 18.89 30.80 13.65
N GLY A 244 20.12 31.30 13.77
CA GLY A 244 20.37 32.71 14.09
C GLY A 244 19.80 33.70 13.06
N SER A 245 19.55 33.25 11.83
CA SER A 245 18.95 34.04 10.75
C SER A 245 17.43 34.25 10.85
N GLY A 246 16.77 33.60 11.81
CA GLY A 246 15.33 33.73 12.05
C GLY A 246 14.47 32.62 11.44
N LEU A 247 15.02 31.70 10.63
CA LEU A 247 14.29 30.47 10.23
C LEU A 247 13.93 29.65 11.48
N CYS A 248 12.67 29.25 11.59
CA CYS A 248 12.15 28.51 12.75
C CYS A 248 11.10 27.50 12.32
N ALA A 249 11.29 26.22 12.66
CA ALA A 249 10.24 25.20 12.59
C ALA A 249 10.10 24.51 13.96
N ALA A 250 8.87 24.20 14.38
CA ALA A 250 8.59 23.51 15.64
C ALA A 250 7.68 22.31 15.44
N PHE A 251 7.88 21.31 16.29
CA PHE A 251 7.08 20.11 16.40
C PHE A 251 6.61 19.98 17.84
N LEU A 252 5.29 19.88 18.05
CA LEU A 252 4.68 19.70 19.36
C LEU A 252 4.06 18.31 19.42
N ALA A 253 4.65 17.39 20.18
CA ALA A 253 4.22 16.02 20.29
C ALA A 253 3.50 15.74 21.61
N ASN A 254 2.40 15.01 21.52
CA ASN A 254 1.75 14.36 22.64
C ASN A 254 1.90 12.84 22.45
N VAL A 255 2.77 12.22 23.24
CA VAL A 255 2.99 10.76 23.25
C VAL A 255 2.15 10.07 24.32
N GLY A 256 1.21 10.80 24.95
CA GLY A 256 0.26 10.28 25.92
C GLY A 256 -1.02 9.73 25.27
N THR A 257 -1.93 9.27 26.12
CA THR A 257 -3.20 8.60 25.73
C THR A 257 -4.42 9.52 25.75
N SER A 258 -4.28 10.76 26.23
CA SER A 258 -5.35 11.76 26.33
C SER A 258 -4.98 13.04 25.60
N ASP A 259 -6.00 13.75 25.10
CA ASP A 259 -5.82 15.06 24.46
C ASP A 259 -5.40 16.10 25.52
N VAL A 260 -4.42 16.95 25.22
CA VAL A 260 -3.89 17.94 26.16
C VAL A 260 -3.72 19.30 25.48
N THR A 261 -4.04 20.37 26.19
CA THR A 261 -3.73 21.74 25.75
C THR A 261 -2.44 22.21 26.39
N VAL A 262 -1.49 22.66 25.56
CA VAL A 262 -0.17 23.15 26.00
C VAL A 262 0.04 24.61 25.61
N ASN A 263 0.85 25.33 26.39
CA ASN A 263 1.33 26.66 26.02
C ASN A 263 2.74 26.54 25.41
N PHE A 264 2.92 27.05 24.20
CA PHE A 264 4.21 27.12 23.54
C PHE A 264 4.40 28.49 22.90
N SER A 265 5.49 29.17 23.26
CA SER A 265 5.81 30.53 22.78
C SER A 265 4.66 31.53 22.95
N GLY A 266 3.93 31.44 24.07
CA GLY A 266 2.80 32.33 24.40
C GLY A 266 1.47 32.00 23.71
N ASN A 267 1.41 30.94 22.90
CA ASN A 267 0.20 30.48 22.22
C ASN A 267 -0.28 29.16 22.81
N SER A 268 -1.60 28.95 22.78
CA SER A 268 -2.23 27.71 23.27
C SER A 268 -2.48 26.75 22.11
N TYR A 269 -2.11 25.48 22.29
CA TYR A 269 -2.29 24.43 21.28
C TYR A 269 -2.95 23.20 21.89
N CYS A 270 -4.04 22.75 21.29
CA CYS A 270 -4.67 21.46 21.63
C CYS A 270 -4.00 20.35 20.83
N LEU A 271 -3.36 19.41 21.54
CA LEU A 271 -2.65 18.25 21.00
C LEU A 271 -3.48 16.99 21.29
N PRO A 272 -4.11 16.38 20.26
CA PRO A 272 -4.71 15.06 20.41
C PRO A 272 -3.71 14.04 20.96
N ALA A 273 -4.20 13.05 21.69
CA ALA A 273 -3.38 11.92 22.13
C ALA A 273 -2.65 11.27 20.96
N TRP A 274 -1.42 10.81 21.18
CA TRP A 274 -0.61 10.13 20.16
C TRP A 274 -0.50 10.91 18.85
N SER A 275 -0.18 12.21 18.94
CA SER A 275 -0.12 13.09 17.77
C SER A 275 1.06 14.07 17.80
N VAL A 276 1.43 14.58 16.62
CA VAL A 276 2.39 15.67 16.47
C VAL A 276 1.74 16.80 15.67
N SER A 277 1.79 18.02 16.21
CA SER A 277 1.48 19.25 15.48
C SER A 277 2.76 19.83 14.87
N ILE A 278 2.72 20.17 13.58
CA ILE A 278 3.86 20.71 12.81
C ILE A 278 3.64 22.21 12.57
N LEU A 279 4.62 23.03 12.94
CA LEU A 279 4.59 24.49 12.85
C LEU A 279 5.81 24.99 12.05
N PRO A 280 5.70 25.22 10.72
CA PRO A 280 6.83 25.62 9.88
C PRO A 280 7.39 27.01 10.15
N ASP A 281 6.73 27.79 11.00
CA ASP A 281 7.11 29.13 11.46
C ASP A 281 7.18 29.24 13.00
N CYS A 282 7.12 28.10 13.70
CA CYS A 282 7.02 28.00 15.16
C CYS A 282 5.77 28.65 15.79
N LYS A 283 4.75 29.03 15.01
CA LYS A 283 3.55 29.73 15.49
C LYS A 283 2.23 29.15 15.01
N ASN A 284 2.15 28.73 13.76
CA ASN A 284 0.90 28.27 13.16
C ASN A 284 0.98 26.78 12.83
N VAL A 285 -0.01 26.02 13.30
CA VAL A 285 -0.12 24.60 13.00
C VAL A 285 -0.63 24.45 11.56
N VAL A 286 0.17 23.84 10.69
CA VAL A 286 -0.25 23.48 9.33
C VAL A 286 -0.82 22.08 9.24
N LEU A 287 -0.39 21.20 10.15
CA LEU A 287 -0.83 19.82 10.20
C LEU A 287 -0.73 19.28 11.63
N ASN A 288 -1.71 18.47 12.02
CA ASN A 288 -1.60 17.57 13.15
C ASN A 288 -1.81 16.14 12.66
N THR A 289 -0.98 15.20 13.10
CA THR A 289 -0.98 13.83 12.57
C THR A 289 -2.27 13.05 12.86
N ALA A 290 -3.07 13.45 13.86
CA ALA A 290 -4.35 12.83 14.19
C ALA A 290 -5.57 13.59 13.61
N LYS A 291 -5.36 14.66 12.84
CA LYS A 291 -6.42 15.47 12.22
C LYS A 291 -6.37 15.31 10.70
N ILE A 292 -7.14 14.35 10.20
CA ILE A 292 -7.13 13.96 8.77
C ILE A 292 -8.04 14.91 7.97
N ASN A 293 -7.45 15.64 7.03
CA ASN A 293 -8.19 16.49 6.08
C ASN A 293 -8.54 15.78 4.77
N SER A 294 -7.91 14.63 4.50
CA SER A 294 -8.13 13.84 3.29
C SER A 294 -9.41 13.01 3.37
N MET A 295 -10.13 12.91 2.25
CA MET A 295 -11.29 12.05 2.15
C MET A 295 -10.92 10.56 2.35
N THR A 296 -11.88 9.74 2.75
CA THR A 296 -11.82 8.28 2.76
C THR A 296 -12.56 7.74 1.55
N MET A 297 -12.05 6.66 0.96
CA MET A 297 -12.70 5.98 -0.16
C MET A 297 -13.04 4.53 0.23
N ILE A 298 -14.31 4.16 0.04
CA ILE A 298 -14.76 2.77 0.14
C ILE A 298 -14.84 2.21 -1.28
N PRO A 299 -14.01 1.21 -1.63
CA PRO A 299 -14.14 0.55 -2.93
C PRO A 299 -15.44 -0.27 -2.98
N SER A 300 -16.04 -0.34 -4.16
CA SER A 300 -17.10 -1.30 -4.49
C SER A 300 -16.52 -2.40 -5.39
N LEU A 301 -17.10 -3.59 -5.31
CA LEU A 301 -16.77 -4.72 -6.16
C LEU A 301 -17.96 -5.03 -7.06
N SER A 302 -17.71 -5.07 -8.37
CA SER A 302 -18.66 -5.60 -9.35
C SER A 302 -18.20 -6.98 -9.77
N HIS A 303 -19.06 -7.99 -9.63
CA HIS A 303 -18.75 -9.36 -10.01
C HIS A 303 -19.38 -9.69 -11.36
N GLN A 304 -18.61 -10.34 -12.22
CA GLN A 304 -19.05 -10.90 -13.49
C GLN A 304 -18.82 -12.40 -13.46
N ALA A 305 -19.90 -13.17 -13.53
CA ALA A 305 -19.83 -14.63 -13.62
C ALA A 305 -19.11 -15.04 -14.91
N LEU A 306 -18.33 -16.11 -14.83
CA LEU A 306 -17.75 -16.76 -15.99
C LEU A 306 -18.79 -17.67 -16.64
N ASN A 307 -19.05 -17.51 -17.95
CA ASN A 307 -19.75 -18.53 -18.73
C ASN A 307 -18.77 -19.69 -18.94
N VAL A 308 -18.95 -20.77 -18.18
CA VAL A 308 -18.00 -21.88 -18.14
C VAL A 308 -18.34 -22.91 -19.23
N ASP A 309 -17.91 -22.65 -20.46
CA ASP A 309 -17.65 -23.72 -21.45
C ASP A 309 -16.19 -24.15 -21.27
N ALA A 310 -15.92 -25.01 -20.28
CA ALA A 310 -14.56 -25.37 -19.88
C ALA A 310 -14.19 -26.82 -20.25
N ASP A 311 -12.90 -27.02 -20.51
CA ASP A 311 -12.29 -28.33 -20.70
C ASP A 311 -11.52 -28.74 -19.43
N SER A 312 -11.46 -30.04 -19.13
CA SER A 312 -10.73 -30.60 -17.98
C SER A 312 -9.84 -31.77 -18.40
N THR A 313 -8.83 -32.12 -17.61
CA THR A 313 -8.04 -33.36 -17.82
C THR A 313 -8.68 -34.54 -17.09
N GLU A 314 -8.49 -35.77 -17.59
CA GLU A 314 -8.91 -36.99 -16.87
C GLU A 314 -8.27 -37.06 -15.47
N ALA A 315 -9.08 -37.43 -14.47
CA ALA A 315 -8.62 -37.57 -13.10
C ALA A 315 -7.61 -38.72 -12.97
N ILE A 316 -6.41 -38.42 -12.48
CA ILE A 316 -5.43 -39.46 -12.15
C ILE A 316 -5.82 -40.07 -10.80
N GLY A 317 -6.67 -41.09 -10.84
CA GLY A 317 -7.08 -41.86 -9.67
C GLY A 317 -5.93 -42.69 -9.09
N SER A 318 -5.27 -42.16 -8.06
CA SER A 318 -4.58 -42.95 -7.04
C SER A 318 -4.48 -42.11 -5.77
N GLY A 319 -4.69 -42.71 -4.59
CA GLY A 319 -4.89 -41.98 -3.33
C GLY A 319 -3.66 -41.16 -2.92
N TRP A 320 -3.80 -39.82 -2.97
CA TRP A 320 -2.79 -38.88 -2.49
C TRP A 320 -3.25 -38.25 -1.17
N SER A 321 -2.29 -37.96 -0.29
CA SER A 321 -2.47 -37.19 0.94
C SER A 321 -1.51 -36.00 0.98
N TRP A 322 -1.91 -34.92 1.67
CA TRP A 322 -1.15 -33.66 1.78
C TRP A 322 -0.89 -33.29 3.26
N ILE A 323 0.18 -32.53 3.51
CA ILE A 323 0.62 -32.06 4.84
C ILE A 323 1.18 -30.62 4.71
N ASN A 324 1.05 -29.77 5.75
CA ASN A 324 1.55 -28.38 5.78
C ASN A 324 3.03 -28.29 6.20
N GLU A 325 3.83 -27.41 5.59
CA GLU A 325 5.30 -27.35 5.84
C GLU A 325 5.93 -25.95 5.98
N PRO A 326 6.73 -25.73 7.05
CA PRO A 326 7.87 -24.80 7.04
C PRO A 326 9.23 -25.48 7.34
N VAL A 327 10.31 -24.75 7.02
CA VAL A 327 11.75 -25.14 6.82
C VAL A 327 12.25 -26.42 7.54
N GLY A 328 12.83 -27.34 6.76
CA GLY A 328 12.84 -28.79 7.04
C GLY A 328 11.93 -29.57 6.07
N ALA A 329 11.65 -28.97 4.92
CA ALA A 329 10.60 -29.34 3.97
C ALA A 329 10.76 -30.76 3.39
N GLY A 330 9.64 -31.41 3.11
CA GLY A 330 9.51 -32.79 2.68
C GLY A 330 9.41 -33.79 3.83
N ILE A 331 9.20 -35.06 3.47
CA ILE A 331 9.19 -36.17 4.41
C ILE A 331 10.64 -36.51 4.79
N THR A 332 11.16 -35.89 5.86
CA THR A 332 12.53 -36.15 6.37
C THR A 332 12.60 -37.33 7.35
N GLY A 333 11.44 -37.93 7.67
CA GLY A 333 11.32 -39.01 8.62
C GLY A 333 11.32 -38.57 10.10
N PRO A 334 11.15 -39.54 11.01
CA PRO A 334 10.99 -40.96 10.72
C PRO A 334 9.62 -41.33 10.16
N VAL A 335 9.56 -42.27 9.20
CA VAL A 335 8.32 -42.81 8.63
C VAL A 335 8.08 -44.20 9.21
N LYS A 336 7.09 -44.34 10.08
CA LYS A 336 6.83 -45.60 10.81
C LYS A 336 5.46 -46.17 10.50
N LEU A 337 5.42 -47.45 10.11
CA LEU A 337 4.20 -48.22 9.93
C LEU A 337 3.95 -49.10 11.16
N LYS A 338 2.83 -48.88 11.87
CA LYS A 338 2.47 -49.66 13.07
C LYS A 338 1.41 -50.70 12.74
N GLY A 339 1.72 -51.97 13.01
CA GLY A 339 0.79 -53.08 12.84
C GLY A 339 -0.32 -53.07 13.90
N SER A 340 -1.57 -53.16 13.46
CA SER A 340 -2.76 -53.04 14.32
C SER A 340 -3.00 -54.20 15.28
N LYS A 341 -2.38 -55.38 15.07
CA LYS A 341 -2.60 -56.56 15.92
C LYS A 341 -1.54 -56.81 17.00
N ASN A 342 -0.29 -56.35 16.81
CA ASN A 342 0.83 -56.75 17.68
C ASN A 342 1.63 -55.56 18.25
N GLY A 343 1.29 -54.32 17.90
CA GLY A 343 2.04 -53.13 18.34
C GLY A 343 3.43 -52.95 17.71
N ASN A 344 3.91 -53.93 16.94
CA ASN A 344 5.17 -53.85 16.18
C ASN A 344 5.15 -52.68 15.20
N SER A 345 6.25 -51.93 15.18
CA SER A 345 6.47 -50.82 14.25
C SER A 345 7.60 -51.18 13.30
N VAL A 346 7.37 -50.97 12.01
CA VAL A 346 8.42 -51.03 10.98
C VAL A 346 8.83 -49.60 10.66
N ASP A 347 10.13 -49.33 10.66
CA ASP A 347 10.68 -48.04 10.22
C ASP A 347 11.00 -48.10 8.71
N LEU A 348 10.33 -47.25 7.93
CA LEU A 348 10.46 -47.15 6.48
C LEU A 348 11.46 -46.06 6.06
N SER A 349 12.05 -45.34 7.00
CA SER A 349 12.88 -44.17 6.70
C SER A 349 14.11 -44.51 5.85
N SER A 350 14.67 -45.71 6.01
CA SER A 350 15.85 -46.19 5.28
C SER A 350 15.53 -47.14 4.12
N GLN A 351 14.25 -47.28 3.76
CA GLN A 351 13.84 -48.11 2.62
C GLN A 351 14.05 -47.38 1.29
N GLN A 352 13.90 -48.08 0.17
CA GLN A 352 13.98 -47.46 -1.15
C GLN A 352 12.76 -46.57 -1.40
N TRP A 353 13.00 -45.29 -1.70
CA TRP A 353 11.99 -44.30 -2.05
C TRP A 353 12.14 -43.87 -3.52
N THR A 354 11.01 -43.64 -4.20
CA THR A 354 10.97 -43.07 -5.56
C THR A 354 10.47 -41.63 -5.47
N TYR A 355 11.08 -40.73 -6.24
CA TYR A 355 10.76 -39.31 -6.24
C TYR A 355 10.31 -38.86 -7.63
N GLN A 356 9.26 -38.05 -7.68
CA GLN A 356 8.85 -37.31 -8.87
C GLN A 356 8.87 -35.82 -8.51
N ILE A 357 9.60 -35.03 -9.29
CA ILE A 357 9.65 -33.57 -9.12
C ILE A 357 8.53 -32.98 -9.95
N GLY A 358 7.69 -32.15 -9.33
CA GLY A 358 6.60 -31.46 -10.01
C GLY A 358 5.45 -32.38 -10.47
N LEU A 359 4.54 -31.78 -11.21
CA LEU A 359 3.32 -32.41 -11.71
C LEU A 359 3.45 -32.73 -13.20
N LYS A 360 2.87 -33.84 -13.63
CA LYS A 360 2.85 -34.23 -15.06
C LYS A 360 2.25 -33.14 -15.97
N GLY A 361 1.30 -32.37 -15.45
CA GLY A 361 0.71 -31.23 -16.16
C GLY A 361 1.66 -30.05 -16.37
N GLU A 362 2.62 -29.85 -15.46
CA GLU A 362 3.69 -28.87 -15.64
C GLU A 362 4.64 -29.31 -16.76
N ASP A 363 5.09 -30.57 -16.75
CA ASP A 363 5.97 -31.15 -17.79
C ASP A 363 5.32 -31.12 -19.18
N SER A 364 4.00 -31.28 -19.22
CA SER A 364 3.21 -31.27 -20.46
C SER A 364 2.83 -29.85 -20.91
N GLY A 365 3.25 -28.81 -20.17
CA GLY A 365 2.98 -27.41 -20.52
C GLY A 365 1.50 -27.01 -20.47
N LEU A 366 0.69 -27.64 -19.62
CA LEU A 366 -0.76 -27.36 -19.52
C LEU A 366 -1.05 -25.89 -19.16
N SER A 367 -0.17 -25.24 -18.40
CA SER A 367 -0.28 -23.82 -18.03
C SER A 367 -0.36 -22.87 -19.23
N THR A 368 0.15 -23.27 -20.40
CA THR A 368 0.05 -22.49 -21.65
C THR A 368 -1.35 -22.56 -22.29
N GLY A 369 -2.16 -23.54 -21.87
CA GLY A 369 -3.46 -23.85 -22.46
C GLY A 369 -3.41 -24.54 -23.83
N SER A 370 -2.23 -24.76 -24.43
CA SER A 370 -2.12 -25.23 -25.84
C SER A 370 -1.95 -26.75 -26.00
N SER A 371 -1.89 -27.51 -24.91
CA SER A 371 -1.72 -28.96 -24.93
C SER A 371 -2.90 -29.70 -25.58
N SER A 372 -2.64 -30.88 -26.17
CA SER A 372 -3.69 -31.76 -26.71
C SER A 372 -4.33 -32.67 -25.66
N GLN A 373 -3.94 -32.56 -24.39
CA GLN A 373 -4.41 -33.42 -23.29
C GLN A 373 -5.76 -32.98 -22.69
N TRP A 374 -6.32 -31.86 -23.16
CA TRP A 374 -7.61 -31.37 -22.69
C TRP A 374 -8.75 -32.24 -23.21
N VAL A 375 -9.70 -32.58 -22.32
CA VAL A 375 -10.90 -33.32 -22.66
C VAL A 375 -12.11 -32.45 -22.34
N SER A 376 -12.91 -32.15 -23.36
CA SER A 376 -14.22 -31.53 -23.16
C SER A 376 -15.17 -32.54 -22.53
N GLN A 377 -15.73 -32.22 -21.37
CA GLN A 377 -16.73 -33.05 -20.70
C GLN A 377 -18.01 -32.25 -20.49
N PRO A 378 -19.21 -32.87 -20.62
CA PRO A 378 -20.48 -32.17 -20.42
C PRO A 378 -20.66 -31.71 -18.97
N ASP A 379 -20.11 -32.47 -18.01
CA ASP A 379 -20.05 -32.09 -16.60
C ASP A 379 -18.58 -31.98 -16.18
N LEU A 380 -18.19 -30.83 -15.64
CA LEU A 380 -16.84 -30.64 -15.11
C LEU A 380 -16.66 -31.46 -13.82
N PRO A 381 -15.50 -32.13 -13.64
CA PRO A 381 -15.20 -32.80 -12.38
C PRO A 381 -15.14 -31.75 -11.27
N LYS A 382 -15.83 -32.01 -10.15
CA LYS A 382 -15.89 -31.13 -8.97
C LYS A 382 -15.33 -31.84 -7.76
N ASN A 383 -14.73 -31.08 -6.85
CA ASN A 383 -14.19 -31.58 -5.57
C ASN A 383 -13.22 -32.76 -5.74
N GLN A 384 -12.46 -32.77 -6.84
CA GLN A 384 -11.45 -33.77 -7.11
C GLN A 384 -10.06 -33.12 -7.04
N PRO A 385 -9.09 -33.78 -6.39
CA PRO A 385 -7.74 -33.25 -6.26
C PRO A 385 -6.95 -33.41 -7.56
N LEU A 386 -5.92 -32.59 -7.72
CA LEU A 386 -4.96 -32.64 -8.82
C LEU A 386 -5.57 -32.53 -10.22
N ILE A 387 -6.54 -31.64 -10.40
CA ILE A 387 -7.21 -31.42 -11.69
C ILE A 387 -6.73 -30.13 -12.34
N TRP A 388 -6.53 -30.17 -13.65
CA TRP A 388 -6.35 -28.99 -14.48
C TRP A 388 -7.66 -28.63 -15.17
N TYR A 389 -8.03 -27.35 -15.12
CA TYR A 389 -9.15 -26.80 -15.87
C TYR A 389 -8.67 -25.69 -16.79
N LYS A 390 -9.39 -25.53 -17.91
CA LYS A 390 -9.15 -24.45 -18.86
C LYS A 390 -10.48 -23.90 -19.36
N THR A 391 -10.56 -22.59 -19.50
CA THR A 391 -11.68 -21.92 -20.17
C THR A 391 -11.20 -20.74 -21.00
N LYS A 392 -12.05 -20.27 -21.92
CA LYS A 392 -11.86 -19.02 -22.66
C LYS A 392 -12.81 -17.95 -22.14
N PHE A 393 -12.36 -16.69 -22.16
CA PHE A 393 -13.18 -15.57 -21.70
C PHE A 393 -12.82 -14.25 -22.41
N ASP A 394 -13.77 -13.34 -22.40
CA ASP A 394 -13.57 -11.96 -22.83
C ASP A 394 -13.19 -11.08 -21.64
N ALA A 395 -12.35 -10.07 -21.87
CA ALA A 395 -11.92 -9.21 -20.78
C ALA A 395 -13.11 -8.45 -20.17
N PRO A 396 -13.18 -8.31 -18.82
CA PRO A 396 -14.18 -7.46 -18.18
C PRO A 396 -14.16 -6.05 -18.77
N ALA A 397 -15.32 -5.40 -18.89
CA ALA A 397 -15.39 -4.07 -19.49
C ALA A 397 -14.67 -2.99 -18.65
N GLY A 398 -14.44 -1.82 -19.25
CA GLY A 398 -13.87 -0.65 -18.58
C GLY A 398 -12.38 -0.74 -18.28
N ASN A 399 -11.89 0.19 -17.46
CA ASN A 399 -10.48 0.35 -17.10
C ASN A 399 -10.18 -0.01 -15.63
N ASP A 400 -11.21 -0.36 -14.86
CA ASP A 400 -11.09 -0.70 -13.44
C ASP A 400 -10.16 -1.92 -13.23
N PRO A 401 -9.34 -1.98 -12.17
CA PRO A 401 -8.52 -3.15 -11.92
C PRO A 401 -9.33 -4.43 -11.79
N VAL A 402 -8.77 -5.55 -12.27
CA VAL A 402 -9.44 -6.85 -12.34
C VAL A 402 -8.82 -7.79 -11.32
N ALA A 403 -9.66 -8.63 -10.72
CA ALA A 403 -9.28 -9.76 -9.91
C ALA A 403 -10.11 -10.99 -10.29
N LEU A 404 -9.59 -12.18 -9.96
CA LEU A 404 -10.37 -13.41 -9.90
C LEU A 404 -10.78 -13.68 -8.47
N ASP A 405 -12.05 -13.99 -8.28
CA ASP A 405 -12.60 -14.55 -7.06
C ASP A 405 -12.54 -16.08 -7.16
N PHE A 406 -11.72 -16.69 -6.30
CA PHE A 406 -11.57 -18.14 -6.22
C PHE A 406 -12.54 -18.78 -5.22
N THR A 407 -13.60 -18.08 -4.79
CA THR A 407 -14.67 -18.67 -3.99
C THR A 407 -15.19 -19.96 -4.64
N GLY A 408 -15.32 -21.02 -3.83
CA GLY A 408 -15.68 -22.36 -4.29
C GLY A 408 -14.49 -23.23 -4.72
N MET A 409 -13.28 -22.67 -4.88
CA MET A 409 -12.06 -23.43 -5.18
C MET A 409 -11.31 -23.84 -3.92
N GLY A 410 -10.32 -24.75 -4.05
CA GLY A 410 -9.57 -25.31 -2.94
C GLY A 410 -8.24 -24.59 -2.69
N LYS A 411 -7.21 -25.03 -3.42
CA LYS A 411 -5.83 -24.51 -3.41
C LYS A 411 -5.19 -24.80 -4.75
N GLY A 412 -4.36 -23.90 -5.27
CA GLY A 412 -3.76 -24.13 -6.57
C GLY A 412 -2.91 -23.00 -7.09
N GLU A 413 -2.71 -23.00 -8.40
CA GLU A 413 -2.09 -21.92 -9.18
C GLU A 413 -2.90 -21.67 -10.43
N ALA A 414 -2.94 -20.41 -10.88
CA ALA A 414 -3.69 -20.01 -12.06
C ALA A 414 -2.84 -19.19 -13.04
N TRP A 415 -3.18 -19.32 -14.32
CA TRP A 415 -2.52 -18.65 -15.43
C TRP A 415 -3.53 -17.98 -16.33
N ILE A 416 -3.20 -16.77 -16.79
CA ILE A 416 -3.95 -16.06 -17.82
C ILE A 416 -3.02 -15.87 -19.00
N ASN A 417 -3.40 -16.40 -20.16
CA ASN A 417 -2.61 -16.33 -21.39
C ASN A 417 -1.16 -16.84 -21.17
N GLY A 418 -0.99 -17.90 -20.38
CA GLY A 418 0.30 -18.48 -20.01
C GLY A 418 1.07 -17.74 -18.91
N GLN A 419 0.61 -16.58 -18.45
CA GLN A 419 1.22 -15.82 -17.36
C GLN A 419 0.62 -16.22 -16.02
N SER A 420 1.46 -16.67 -15.07
CA SER A 420 0.97 -17.08 -13.74
C SER A 420 0.56 -15.87 -12.90
N ILE A 421 -0.71 -15.81 -12.52
CA ILE A 421 -1.23 -14.80 -11.58
C ILE A 421 -0.91 -15.15 -10.12
N GLY A 422 -0.29 -16.31 -9.89
CA GLY A 422 0.18 -16.76 -8.58
C GLY A 422 -0.71 -17.84 -7.97
N ARG A 423 -0.41 -18.19 -6.72
CA ARG A 423 -1.08 -19.26 -5.98
C ARG A 423 -2.43 -18.77 -5.45
N TYR A 424 -3.44 -19.64 -5.42
CA TYR A 424 -4.68 -19.37 -4.72
C TYR A 424 -4.89 -20.36 -3.59
N TRP A 425 -5.48 -19.90 -2.47
CA TRP A 425 -5.82 -20.74 -1.33
C TRP A 425 -6.98 -20.16 -0.50
N PRO A 426 -8.17 -19.97 -1.11
CA PRO A 426 -9.32 -19.35 -0.46
C PRO A 426 -9.87 -20.19 0.70
N THR A 427 -9.67 -21.50 0.69
CA THR A 427 -10.07 -22.39 1.81
C THR A 427 -9.24 -22.20 3.08
N TYR A 428 -8.10 -21.51 3.01
CA TYR A 428 -7.35 -21.17 4.21
C TYR A 428 -7.95 -19.94 4.90
N ILE A 429 -8.96 -20.22 5.72
CA ILE A 429 -9.73 -19.24 6.47
C ILE A 429 -8.90 -18.66 7.62
N SER A 430 -9.00 -17.36 7.82
CA SER A 430 -8.36 -16.67 8.94
C SER A 430 -9.01 -17.02 10.28
N PRO A 431 -8.36 -16.72 11.43
CA PRO A 431 -9.00 -16.85 12.74
C PRO A 431 -10.33 -16.08 12.79
N LYS A 432 -11.32 -16.63 13.51
CA LYS A 432 -12.65 -16.02 13.69
C LYS A 432 -12.62 -14.82 14.65
N SER A 433 -11.60 -14.72 15.49
CA SER A 433 -11.43 -13.67 16.51
C SER A 433 -10.14 -12.87 16.28
N GLY A 434 -10.02 -11.72 16.96
CA GLY A 434 -8.84 -10.85 16.90
C GLY A 434 -8.94 -9.70 15.91
N CYS A 435 -10.04 -9.57 15.17
CA CYS A 435 -10.34 -8.40 14.36
C CYS A 435 -11.17 -7.38 15.15
N THR A 436 -11.06 -6.12 14.75
CA THR A 436 -11.80 -5.00 15.35
C THR A 436 -12.51 -4.21 14.26
N ASP A 437 -13.77 -3.84 14.49
CA ASP A 437 -14.56 -3.02 13.55
C ASP A 437 -14.05 -1.57 13.48
N SER A 438 -13.35 -1.13 14.53
CA SER A 438 -12.67 0.17 14.61
C SER A 438 -11.39 0.02 15.42
N CYS A 439 -10.23 0.20 14.78
CA CYS A 439 -8.96 0.21 15.49
C CYS A 439 -8.64 1.61 16.03
N ASN A 440 -8.22 1.67 17.29
CA ASN A 440 -7.72 2.90 17.90
C ASN A 440 -6.28 3.16 17.47
N TYR A 441 -6.02 4.31 16.83
CA TYR A 441 -4.68 4.70 16.40
C TYR A 441 -3.71 4.99 17.55
N ARG A 442 -4.22 5.30 18.74
CA ARG A 442 -3.39 5.76 19.88
C ARG A 442 -2.50 4.65 20.45
N ALA A 443 -1.35 5.05 21.00
CA ALA A 443 -0.31 4.18 21.57
C ALA A 443 0.41 3.31 20.54
N ASP A 444 1.44 2.57 20.99
CA ASP A 444 2.28 1.75 20.14
C ASP A 444 1.48 0.77 19.26
N TYR A 445 1.97 0.59 18.03
CA TYR A 445 1.43 -0.31 17.03
C TYR A 445 2.28 -1.58 16.91
N ASN A 446 1.59 -2.70 16.69
CA ASN A 446 2.17 -3.96 16.22
C ASN A 446 1.17 -4.61 15.22
N PRO A 447 1.60 -5.60 14.42
CA PRO A 447 0.73 -6.21 13.39
C PRO A 447 -0.54 -6.87 13.92
N ASP A 448 -0.59 -7.21 15.21
CA ASP A 448 -1.74 -7.84 15.84
C ASP A 448 -2.76 -6.83 16.39
N LYS A 449 -2.41 -5.54 16.45
CA LYS A 449 -3.26 -4.47 17.01
C LYS A 449 -4.51 -4.20 16.17
N CYS A 450 -4.36 -4.15 14.86
CA CYS A 450 -5.46 -3.83 13.94
C CYS A 450 -5.52 -4.89 12.84
N LYS A 451 -6.55 -5.73 12.90
CA LYS A 451 -6.84 -6.79 11.93
C LYS A 451 -8.28 -6.68 11.44
N LYS A 452 -8.49 -7.04 10.18
CA LYS A 452 -9.80 -7.16 9.54
C LYS A 452 -9.94 -8.50 8.82
N ASN A 453 -11.15 -8.78 8.35
CA ASN A 453 -11.48 -10.00 7.61
C ASN A 453 -11.33 -11.32 8.40
N CYS A 454 -11.61 -11.29 9.71
CA CYS A 454 -11.64 -12.51 10.52
C CYS A 454 -12.75 -13.47 10.08
N GLY A 455 -12.48 -14.78 10.12
CA GLY A 455 -13.41 -15.82 9.69
C GLY A 455 -13.68 -15.88 8.19
N LYS A 456 -12.92 -15.13 7.37
CA LYS A 456 -13.02 -15.11 5.91
C LYS A 456 -11.80 -15.81 5.27
N PRO A 457 -11.85 -16.16 3.97
CA PRO A 457 -10.64 -16.48 3.22
C PRO A 457 -9.54 -15.46 3.49
N SER A 458 -8.34 -15.95 3.82
CA SER A 458 -7.19 -15.05 4.07
C SER A 458 -6.94 -14.12 2.89
N GLN A 459 -7.08 -14.65 1.67
CA GLN A 459 -7.17 -13.89 0.43
C GLN A 459 -8.36 -14.38 -0.41
N GLU A 460 -9.27 -13.46 -0.70
CA GLU A 460 -10.51 -13.69 -1.47
C GLU A 460 -10.30 -13.37 -2.95
N LEU A 461 -9.68 -12.22 -3.24
CA LEU A 461 -9.46 -11.72 -4.59
C LEU A 461 -7.99 -11.83 -5.01
N TYR A 462 -7.76 -12.25 -6.25
CA TYR A 462 -6.44 -12.50 -6.83
C TYR A 462 -6.23 -11.63 -8.06
N HIS A 463 -5.28 -10.71 -7.97
CA HIS A 463 -5.06 -9.66 -8.96
C HIS A 463 -4.74 -10.22 -10.36
N VAL A 464 -5.46 -9.71 -11.37
CA VAL A 464 -5.23 -9.95 -12.79
C VAL A 464 -4.82 -8.64 -13.45
N PRO A 465 -3.55 -8.47 -13.85
CA PRO A 465 -3.11 -7.27 -14.54
C PRO A 465 -3.86 -7.09 -15.85
N ARG A 466 -4.43 -5.90 -16.05
CA ARG A 466 -5.15 -5.53 -17.29
C ARG A 466 -4.29 -5.74 -18.54
N SER A 467 -2.98 -5.52 -18.46
CA SER A 467 -2.07 -5.69 -19.60
C SER A 467 -1.80 -7.15 -19.98
N TRP A 468 -2.24 -8.13 -19.18
CA TRP A 468 -2.20 -9.54 -19.55
C TRP A 468 -3.46 -9.98 -20.32
N LEU A 469 -4.46 -9.11 -20.44
CA LEU A 469 -5.73 -9.40 -21.10
C LEU A 469 -5.77 -8.83 -22.52
N GLN A 470 -6.28 -9.63 -23.44
CA GLN A 470 -6.76 -9.23 -24.75
C GLN A 470 -8.26 -8.88 -24.67
N PRO A 471 -8.83 -8.11 -25.61
CA PRO A 471 -10.26 -7.80 -25.59
C PRO A 471 -11.16 -9.05 -25.56
N SER A 472 -10.80 -10.08 -26.31
CA SER A 472 -11.51 -11.36 -26.38
C SER A 472 -10.55 -12.54 -26.55
N GLY A 473 -11.05 -13.75 -26.33
CA GLY A 473 -10.30 -14.98 -26.58
C GLY A 473 -9.14 -15.25 -25.61
N ASN A 474 -9.19 -14.65 -24.42
CA ASN A 474 -8.24 -14.96 -23.35
C ASN A 474 -8.39 -16.42 -22.91
N THR A 475 -7.31 -17.02 -22.46
CA THR A 475 -7.31 -18.37 -21.88
C THR A 475 -6.99 -18.29 -20.40
N LEU A 476 -7.90 -18.78 -19.56
CA LEU A 476 -7.67 -19.04 -18.15
C LEU A 476 -7.35 -20.53 -17.98
N VAL A 477 -6.21 -20.83 -17.36
CA VAL A 477 -5.85 -22.19 -16.91
C VAL A 477 -5.72 -22.17 -15.40
N LEU A 478 -6.20 -23.20 -14.73
CA LEU A 478 -5.98 -23.39 -13.30
C LEU A 478 -5.61 -24.84 -12.99
N PHE A 479 -4.70 -25.00 -12.05
CA PHE A 479 -4.40 -26.28 -11.41
C PHE A 479 -5.00 -26.27 -10.01
N GLU A 480 -5.93 -27.19 -9.74
CA GLU A 480 -6.58 -27.38 -8.45
C GLU A 480 -5.97 -28.57 -7.72
N GLU A 481 -5.31 -28.29 -6.60
CA GLU A 481 -4.55 -29.25 -5.80
C GLU A 481 -5.45 -30.09 -4.89
N ILE A 482 -6.46 -29.48 -4.27
CA ILE A 482 -7.27 -30.11 -3.21
C ILE A 482 -8.63 -30.57 -3.74
N GLY A 483 -9.27 -29.72 -4.53
CA GLY A 483 -10.61 -29.93 -5.07
C GLY A 483 -11.50 -28.71 -4.85
N GLY A 484 -12.25 -28.36 -5.88
CA GLY A 484 -13.16 -27.21 -5.87
C GLY A 484 -14.25 -27.32 -6.92
N ASP A 485 -15.06 -26.27 -7.01
CA ASP A 485 -16.12 -26.13 -7.99
C ASP A 485 -15.82 -24.97 -8.97
N PRO A 486 -15.26 -25.25 -10.17
CA PRO A 486 -14.87 -24.21 -11.12
C PRO A 486 -16.06 -23.39 -11.64
N THR A 487 -17.31 -23.85 -11.45
CA THR A 487 -18.49 -23.08 -11.86
C THR A 487 -18.80 -21.90 -10.92
N GLN A 488 -18.10 -21.79 -9.79
CA GLN A 488 -18.24 -20.67 -8.85
C GLN A 488 -17.20 -19.55 -9.08
N LEU A 489 -16.25 -19.75 -10.00
CA LEU A 489 -15.28 -18.73 -10.37
C LEU A 489 -15.96 -17.50 -10.97
N ALA A 490 -15.53 -16.33 -10.52
CA ALA A 490 -16.01 -15.06 -11.04
C ALA A 490 -14.85 -14.07 -11.22
N PHE A 491 -14.98 -13.20 -12.20
CA PHE A 491 -14.17 -11.99 -12.26
C PHE A 491 -14.78 -10.93 -11.35
N ALA A 492 -13.93 -10.16 -10.70
CA ALA A 492 -14.31 -8.97 -9.96
C ALA A 492 -13.56 -7.75 -10.52
N THR A 493 -14.27 -6.64 -10.72
CA THR A 493 -13.65 -5.34 -11.02
C THR A 493 -13.78 -4.41 -9.82
N LYS A 494 -12.68 -3.73 -9.48
CA LYS A 494 -12.61 -2.84 -8.32
C LYS A 494 -12.98 -1.41 -8.71
N GLN A 495 -14.14 -0.95 -8.26
CA GLN A 495 -14.74 0.34 -8.61
C GLN A 495 -14.75 1.32 -7.42
N THR A 496 -15.06 2.58 -7.71
CA THR A 496 -15.32 3.59 -6.68
C THR A 496 -16.71 3.39 -6.07
N GLY A 497 -16.79 3.11 -4.77
CA GLY A 497 -18.06 3.00 -4.05
C GLY A 497 -18.53 4.33 -3.47
N SER A 498 -18.18 4.59 -2.21
CA SER A 498 -18.52 5.83 -1.50
C SER A 498 -17.25 6.65 -1.19
N LEU A 499 -17.38 7.97 -1.30
CA LEU A 499 -16.40 8.93 -0.81
C LEU A 499 -16.92 9.54 0.49
N CYS A 500 -16.07 9.65 1.49
CA CYS A 500 -16.42 10.26 2.76
C CYS A 500 -15.40 11.30 3.18
N SER A 501 -15.83 12.29 3.94
CA SER A 501 -14.89 13.17 4.62
C SER A 501 -15.49 13.65 5.94
N HIS A 502 -14.63 13.80 6.96
CA HIS A 502 -15.02 14.24 8.28
C HIS A 502 -14.00 15.24 8.83
N VAL A 503 -14.36 16.53 8.85
CA VAL A 503 -13.46 17.62 9.26
C VAL A 503 -14.10 18.44 10.36
N SER A 504 -13.36 18.74 11.42
CA SER A 504 -13.82 19.56 12.56
C SER A 504 -13.38 21.01 12.45
N GLU A 505 -14.13 21.92 13.08
CA GLU A 505 -13.72 23.32 13.29
C GLU A 505 -12.36 23.46 13.99
N SER A 506 -11.91 22.43 14.69
CA SER A 506 -10.60 22.38 15.33
C SER A 506 -9.45 21.94 14.41
N HIS A 507 -9.73 21.58 13.15
CA HIS A 507 -8.68 21.19 12.19
C HIS A 507 -7.85 22.40 11.75
N PRO A 508 -6.54 22.22 11.50
CA PRO A 508 -5.79 23.21 10.77
C PRO A 508 -6.31 23.29 9.33
N SER A 509 -6.09 24.43 8.70
CA SER A 509 -6.41 24.65 7.29
C SER A 509 -5.59 23.71 6.41
N PRO A 510 -6.08 23.30 5.23
CA PRO A 510 -5.33 22.43 4.34
C PRO A 510 -3.93 22.97 4.06
N VAL A 511 -2.92 22.10 4.07
CA VAL A 511 -1.51 22.51 3.96
C VAL A 511 -1.23 23.28 2.66
N ASP A 512 -1.96 22.99 1.58
CA ASP A 512 -1.86 23.69 0.29
C ASP A 512 -2.25 25.17 0.35
N MET A 513 -2.99 25.58 1.39
CA MET A 513 -3.38 26.98 1.60
C MET A 513 -2.32 27.77 2.36
N TRP A 514 -1.22 27.14 2.80
CA TRP A 514 -0.15 27.83 3.51
C TRP A 514 0.43 29.00 2.69
N GLY A 515 0.61 30.15 3.32
CA GLY A 515 1.11 31.37 2.67
C GLY A 515 0.07 32.16 1.84
N SER A 516 -1.14 31.62 1.63
CA SER A 516 -2.23 32.33 0.96
C SER A 516 -2.78 33.52 1.77
N GLU A 517 -2.49 33.56 3.08
CA GLU A 517 -2.81 34.66 4.01
C GLU A 517 -2.31 36.02 3.50
N SER A 518 -1.17 36.03 2.79
CA SER A 518 -0.57 37.24 2.22
C SER A 518 -1.39 37.88 1.10
N LYS A 519 -2.32 37.14 0.49
CA LYS A 519 -3.09 37.60 -0.68
C LYS A 519 -4.49 38.11 -0.33
N THR A 520 -5.12 37.60 0.72
CA THR A 520 -6.53 37.89 1.06
C THR A 520 -6.73 38.57 2.42
N GLY A 521 -5.68 38.68 3.25
CA GLY A 521 -5.75 39.31 4.58
C GLY A 521 -6.57 38.54 5.62
N THR A 522 -7.20 37.41 5.25
CA THR A 522 -7.93 36.50 6.13
C THR A 522 -7.24 35.15 6.17
N LYS A 523 -7.05 34.62 7.38
CA LYS A 523 -6.56 33.25 7.57
C LYS A 523 -7.59 32.27 7.05
N PRO A 524 -7.26 31.39 6.10
CA PRO A 524 -8.17 30.35 5.67
C PRO A 524 -8.44 29.42 6.85
N GLY A 525 -9.68 28.95 7.00
CA GLY A 525 -10.08 28.02 8.06
C GLY A 525 -10.04 26.55 7.62
N PRO A 526 -10.43 25.63 8.52
CA PRO A 526 -10.59 24.23 8.16
C PRO A 526 -11.57 24.07 6.98
N THR A 527 -11.21 23.21 6.03
CA THR A 527 -11.92 23.02 4.77
C THR A 527 -12.05 21.54 4.49
N LEU A 528 -13.27 21.10 4.19
CA LEU A 528 -13.55 19.75 3.74
C LEU A 528 -13.42 19.70 2.23
N SER A 529 -12.73 18.68 1.69
CA SER A 529 -12.58 18.50 0.24
C SER A 529 -13.01 17.09 -0.18
N LEU A 530 -13.72 17.01 -1.29
CA LEU A 530 -14.10 15.77 -1.97
C LEU A 530 -13.57 15.82 -3.40
N ALA A 531 -13.08 14.70 -3.92
CA ALA A 531 -12.66 14.57 -5.30
C ALA A 531 -12.96 13.16 -5.80
N CYS A 532 -13.53 13.03 -7.00
CA CYS A 532 -13.66 11.71 -7.61
C CYS A 532 -12.28 11.18 -8.00
N PRO A 533 -12.01 9.88 -7.77
CA PRO A 533 -10.68 9.31 -7.97
C PRO A 533 -10.28 9.19 -9.45
N PHE A 534 -11.26 9.15 -10.36
CA PHE A 534 -11.01 9.03 -11.80
C PHE A 534 -11.32 10.34 -12.56
N PRO A 535 -10.53 10.69 -13.60
CA PRO A 535 -10.61 12.00 -14.27
C PRO A 535 -11.93 12.26 -15.00
N ASP A 536 -12.64 11.22 -15.40
CA ASP A 536 -13.91 11.22 -16.13
C ASP A 536 -15.14 11.20 -15.21
N GLN A 537 -14.94 10.96 -13.92
CA GLN A 537 -16.03 10.93 -12.94
C GLN A 537 -16.37 12.32 -12.39
N ALA A 538 -17.64 12.49 -12.04
CA ALA A 538 -18.13 13.64 -11.27
C ALA A 538 -18.91 13.17 -10.05
N ILE A 539 -18.96 14.03 -9.02
CA ILE A 539 -19.76 13.77 -7.83
C ILE A 539 -21.23 13.74 -8.26
N SER A 540 -21.86 12.57 -8.15
CA SER A 540 -23.21 12.32 -8.66
C SER A 540 -24.28 12.51 -7.60
N SER A 541 -23.94 12.25 -6.34
CA SER A 541 -24.87 12.40 -5.21
C SER A 541 -24.16 12.63 -3.89
N ILE A 542 -24.85 13.30 -2.97
CA ILE A 542 -24.50 13.40 -1.56
C ILE A 542 -25.49 12.50 -0.79
N LYS A 543 -25.00 11.38 -0.27
CA LYS A 543 -25.78 10.38 0.46
C LYS A 543 -26.06 10.81 1.90
N PHE A 544 -25.09 11.49 2.52
CA PHE A 544 -25.19 11.96 3.89
C PHE A 544 -24.44 13.28 4.07
N ALA A 545 -24.97 14.17 4.90
CA ALA A 545 -24.29 15.40 5.29
C ALA A 545 -24.78 15.87 6.66
N SER A 546 -23.85 16.12 7.58
CA SER A 546 -24.14 16.63 8.91
C SER A 546 -23.05 17.60 9.37
N PHE A 547 -23.45 18.83 9.69
CA PHE A 547 -22.57 19.81 10.37
C PHE A 547 -23.06 20.01 11.80
N GLY A 548 -22.26 19.60 12.77
CA GLY A 548 -22.64 19.61 14.18
C GLY A 548 -21.83 18.58 14.96
N THR A 549 -22.48 17.62 15.58
CA THR A 549 -21.83 16.53 16.33
C THR A 549 -22.09 15.16 15.69
N PRO A 550 -21.82 14.94 14.38
CA PRO A 550 -22.02 13.63 13.77
C PRO A 550 -21.14 12.55 14.42
N SER A 551 -21.60 11.31 14.33
CA SER A 551 -20.88 10.12 14.80
C SER A 551 -20.82 9.04 13.73
N GLY A 552 -20.03 8.00 13.95
CA GLY A 552 -19.84 6.90 13.02
C GLY A 552 -18.63 7.08 12.11
N THR A 553 -18.47 6.14 11.18
CA THR A 553 -17.39 6.09 10.21
C THR A 553 -17.94 6.14 8.79
N CYS A 554 -17.07 6.23 7.79
CA CYS A 554 -17.47 6.23 6.38
C CYS A 554 -18.38 5.03 6.06
N GLY A 555 -19.53 5.27 5.40
CA GLY A 555 -20.56 4.26 5.12
C GLY A 555 -21.52 3.99 6.28
N GLY A 556 -21.32 4.60 7.44
CA GLY A 556 -22.12 4.41 8.65
C GLY A 556 -22.26 5.68 9.50
N PHE A 557 -22.21 6.86 8.86
CA PHE A 557 -22.39 8.12 9.59
C PHE A 557 -23.83 8.28 10.09
N SER A 558 -23.95 8.92 11.25
CA SER A 558 -25.22 9.27 11.86
C SER A 558 -25.24 10.71 12.34
N HIS A 559 -26.42 11.33 12.30
CA HIS A 559 -26.61 12.65 12.87
C HIS A 559 -26.45 12.58 14.40
N GLY A 560 -25.79 13.59 14.96
CA GLY A 560 -25.76 13.77 16.41
C GLY A 560 -26.96 14.55 16.94
N LYS A 561 -26.94 14.82 18.25
CA LYS A 561 -27.91 15.71 18.91
C LYS A 561 -27.90 17.13 18.34
N CYS A 562 -26.77 17.56 17.78
CA CYS A 562 -26.61 18.83 17.09
C CYS A 562 -26.32 18.58 15.60
N SER A 563 -27.14 19.17 14.73
CA SER A 563 -26.96 19.11 13.27
C SER A 563 -27.59 20.32 12.60
N SER A 564 -26.87 20.94 11.66
CA SER A 564 -27.42 22.00 10.81
C SER A 564 -28.40 21.43 9.80
N PRO A 565 -29.63 21.98 9.67
CA PRO A 565 -30.61 21.54 8.68
C PRO A 565 -30.23 21.92 7.25
N LYS A 566 -29.22 22.80 7.07
CA LYS A 566 -28.76 23.29 5.76
C LYS A 566 -27.56 22.52 5.20
N ALA A 567 -26.96 21.64 5.99
CA ALA A 567 -25.70 20.96 5.60
C ALA A 567 -25.83 20.21 4.27
N LEU A 568 -26.89 19.42 4.12
CA LEU A 568 -27.13 18.63 2.91
C LEU A 568 -27.36 19.49 1.67
N SER A 569 -28.22 20.50 1.74
CA SER A 569 -28.54 21.34 0.59
C SER A 569 -27.37 22.21 0.12
N ILE A 570 -26.54 22.69 1.05
CA ILE A 570 -25.30 23.42 0.73
C ILE A 570 -24.33 22.51 -0.04
N LEU A 571 -24.10 21.29 0.46
CA LEU A 571 -23.20 20.32 -0.18
C LEU A 571 -23.71 19.85 -1.54
N GLN A 572 -25.01 19.56 -1.66
CA GLN A 572 -25.61 19.17 -2.93
C GLN A 572 -25.41 20.26 -3.99
N LYS A 573 -25.67 21.52 -3.63
CA LYS A 573 -25.49 22.67 -4.53
C LYS A 573 -24.02 22.92 -4.90
N ALA A 574 -23.11 22.68 -3.98
CA ALA A 574 -21.69 22.99 -4.17
C ALA A 574 -20.90 21.87 -4.88
N CYS A 575 -21.31 20.61 -4.72
CA CYS A 575 -20.47 19.46 -5.12
C CYS A 575 -21.03 18.66 -6.30
N ILE A 576 -22.35 18.52 -6.45
CA ILE A 576 -22.92 17.67 -7.50
C ILE A 576 -22.58 18.23 -8.89
N GLY A 577 -22.15 17.35 -9.79
CA GLY A 577 -21.72 17.68 -11.15
C GLY A 577 -20.28 18.16 -11.27
N SER A 578 -19.56 18.32 -10.15
CA SER A 578 -18.15 18.71 -10.14
C SER A 578 -17.24 17.50 -9.92
N LYS A 579 -16.04 17.52 -10.53
CA LYS A 579 -15.00 16.48 -10.29
C LYS A 579 -14.46 16.53 -8.86
N SER A 580 -14.43 17.72 -8.29
CA SER A 580 -14.01 17.98 -6.92
C SER A 580 -14.77 19.17 -6.34
N CYS A 581 -14.98 19.19 -5.02
CA CYS A 581 -15.51 20.34 -4.31
C CYS A 581 -14.76 20.56 -2.99
N SER A 582 -14.67 21.82 -2.56
CA SER A 582 -14.10 22.19 -1.27
C SER A 582 -15.04 23.17 -0.58
N ILE A 583 -15.32 22.94 0.71
CA ILE A 583 -16.22 23.78 1.51
C ILE A 583 -15.59 24.11 2.85
N ALA A 584 -15.61 25.40 3.21
CA ALA A 584 -15.15 25.87 4.51
C ALA A 584 -16.03 25.34 5.65
N VAL A 585 -15.41 24.70 6.63
CA VAL A 585 -16.05 24.12 7.82
C VAL A 585 -16.15 25.20 8.88
N SER A 586 -17.25 25.96 8.86
CA SER A 586 -17.48 27.05 9.81
C SER A 586 -18.97 27.30 10.06
N THR A 587 -19.26 27.94 11.19
CA THR A 587 -20.60 28.47 11.48
C THR A 587 -21.05 29.55 10.50
N GLY A 588 -20.12 30.24 9.82
CA GLY A 588 -20.43 31.19 8.75
C GLY A 588 -21.06 30.51 7.53
N THR A 589 -20.60 29.30 7.19
CA THR A 589 -21.13 28.52 6.06
C THR A 589 -22.44 27.81 6.43
N PHE A 590 -22.47 27.13 7.57
CA PHE A 590 -23.54 26.18 7.91
C PHE A 590 -24.50 26.66 9.00
N GLY A 591 -24.29 27.85 9.56
CA GLY A 591 -24.96 28.31 10.77
C GLY A 591 -24.34 27.70 12.04
N ASP A 592 -24.79 28.16 13.21
CA ASP A 592 -24.37 27.63 14.51
C ASP A 592 -25.48 26.77 15.15
N PRO A 593 -25.55 25.47 14.83
CA PRO A 593 -26.60 24.57 15.35
C PRO A 593 -26.47 24.26 16.85
N CYS A 594 -25.32 24.57 17.47
CA CYS A 594 -25.09 24.36 18.91
C CYS A 594 -23.95 25.26 19.42
N ARG A 595 -24.32 26.37 20.06
CA ARG A 595 -23.36 27.34 20.61
C ARG A 595 -22.47 26.70 21.68
N GLY A 596 -21.18 27.05 21.66
CA GLY A 596 -20.18 26.57 22.63
C GLY A 596 -19.71 25.11 22.42
N VAL A 597 -20.24 24.41 21.42
CA VAL A 597 -19.81 23.05 21.05
C VAL A 597 -18.98 23.12 19.78
N ILE A 598 -17.84 22.44 19.78
CA ILE A 598 -17.01 22.25 18.58
C ILE A 598 -17.77 21.37 17.60
N LYS A 599 -17.92 21.85 16.36
CA LYS A 599 -18.65 21.15 15.32
C LYS A 599 -17.70 20.45 14.37
N SER A 600 -18.26 19.52 13.63
CA SER A 600 -17.61 18.87 12.50
C SER A 600 -18.59 18.64 11.38
N LEU A 601 -18.07 18.71 10.15
CA LEU A 601 -18.78 18.38 8.94
C LEU A 601 -18.42 16.94 8.55
N ALA A 602 -19.40 16.04 8.56
CA ALA A 602 -19.29 14.69 8.03
C ALA A 602 -20.14 14.58 6.75
N VAL A 603 -19.56 14.02 5.70
CA VAL A 603 -20.18 13.89 4.38
C VAL A 603 -19.92 12.50 3.81
N GLU A 604 -20.94 11.93 3.17
CA GLU A 604 -20.81 10.77 2.29
C GLU A 604 -21.37 11.11 0.91
N ALA A 605 -20.64 10.76 -0.14
CA ALA A 605 -20.93 11.05 -1.54
C ALA A 605 -20.65 9.84 -2.42
N SER A 606 -21.17 9.87 -3.65
CA SER A 606 -20.81 8.92 -4.71
C SER A 606 -20.38 9.65 -5.97
N CYS A 607 -19.59 8.95 -6.78
CA CYS A 607 -19.12 9.39 -8.09
C CYS A 607 -19.69 8.47 -9.17
N THR A 608 -19.96 9.04 -10.34
CA THR A 608 -20.29 8.30 -11.57
C THR A 608 -19.63 8.93 -12.76
#